data_AF-A0A9X7WGT5-F1
#
_entry.id   AF-A0A9X7WGT5-F1
#
_cell.length_a   1.000
_cell.length_b   1.000
_cell.length_c   1.000
_cell.angle_alpha   90.00
_cell.angle_beta   90.00
_cell.angle_gamma   90.00
#
_symmetry.space_group_name_H-M   'P 1'
#
loop_
_entity.id
_entity.type
_entity.pdbx_description
1 polymer ?
#
loop_
_entity_poly.entity_id
_entity_poly.type
_entity_poly.pdbx_seq_one_letter_code
_entity_poly.pdbx_strand_id
1 'polypeptide(L)'
;MGNELAGKVAVVTGGASGIGRGIVERFVAEGARVVIADLDRERGEALAGELGADTTFRVADVADQAQVGALVEAAVETFGGLDIMVNNAGVSGTMHNRLLNDDLADFHRIMAVNVLGVMAGTRDAARHMSKAGGGSILNLTSIGGIQAGGGVMTYRASKAAVIQFTKSAAIELAHYDIRVNAIAPGNVPTPFVASSAVAGLDPEALERYEAAIRETMRADRPLKREGTPEDVAEAALYLAGERSRYVTGVVLPVDGGTVAGKAIRRKRPDEAKN
;
A
#
# COMPACT_ATOMS: atom_id res chain seq x y z
N MET A 1 11.12 1.50 -22.37
CA MET A 1 11.01 0.48 -21.31
C MET A 1 12.27 0.58 -20.48
N GLY A 2 12.13 0.80 -19.17
CA GLY A 2 13.25 0.65 -18.27
C GLY A 2 13.46 -0.84 -17.99
N ASN A 3 14.58 -1.17 -17.36
CA ASN A 3 14.99 -2.54 -17.03
C ASN A 3 15.47 -2.62 -15.57
N GLU A 4 14.99 -1.72 -14.70
CA GLU A 4 15.47 -1.66 -13.31
C GLU A 4 15.15 -2.92 -12.50
N LEU A 5 14.13 -3.68 -12.90
CA LEU A 5 13.70 -4.94 -12.26
C LEU A 5 13.82 -6.15 -13.20
N ALA A 6 14.64 -6.05 -14.26
CA ALA A 6 14.79 -7.13 -15.23
C ALA A 6 15.16 -8.45 -14.55
N GLY A 7 14.33 -9.48 -14.78
CA GLY A 7 14.52 -10.82 -14.24
C GLY A 7 14.03 -11.03 -12.80
N LYS A 8 13.68 -9.95 -12.08
CA LYS A 8 13.14 -10.03 -10.71
C LYS A 8 11.73 -10.62 -10.72
N VAL A 9 11.40 -11.36 -9.67
CA VAL A 9 10.05 -11.90 -9.42
C VAL A 9 9.42 -11.17 -8.24
N ALA A 10 8.20 -10.68 -8.42
CA ALA A 10 7.45 -9.96 -7.41
C ALA A 10 6.10 -10.62 -7.11
N VAL A 11 5.64 -10.49 -5.87
CA VAL A 11 4.25 -10.70 -5.46
C VAL A 11 3.67 -9.37 -5.02
N VAL A 12 2.49 -9.01 -5.54
CA VAL A 12 1.77 -7.79 -5.13
C VAL A 12 0.36 -8.16 -4.67
N THR A 13 0.13 -8.00 -3.36
CA THR A 13 -1.20 -8.22 -2.75
C THR A 13 -2.10 -7.00 -2.92
N GLY A 14 -3.41 -7.19 -3.09
CA GLY A 14 -4.32 -6.11 -3.48
C GLY A 14 -3.98 -5.52 -4.85
N GLY A 15 -3.43 -6.35 -5.74
CA GLY A 15 -2.80 -5.93 -6.99
C GLY A 15 -3.77 -5.64 -8.13
N ALA A 16 -5.07 -5.95 -8.00
CA ALA A 16 -6.03 -5.82 -9.10
C ALA A 16 -6.57 -4.39 -9.29
N SER A 17 -6.31 -3.48 -8.35
CA SER A 17 -6.83 -2.11 -8.42
C SER A 17 -5.96 -1.07 -7.70
N GLY A 18 -6.25 0.21 -7.95
CA GLY A 18 -5.67 1.34 -7.22
C GLY A 18 -4.14 1.34 -7.20
N ILE A 19 -3.56 1.54 -6.02
CA ILE A 19 -2.11 1.57 -5.80
C ILE A 19 -1.46 0.24 -6.20
N GLY A 20 -2.08 -0.89 -5.85
CA GLY A 20 -1.54 -2.22 -6.17
C GLY A 20 -1.42 -2.43 -7.68
N ARG A 21 -2.47 -2.09 -8.45
CA ARG A 21 -2.43 -2.13 -9.91
C ARG A 21 -1.31 -1.24 -10.48
N GLY A 22 -1.19 -0.01 -9.99
CA GLY A 22 -0.11 0.90 -10.43
C GLY A 22 1.30 0.34 -10.16
N ILE A 23 1.50 -0.33 -9.02
CA ILE A 23 2.76 -1.02 -8.70
C ILE A 23 3.01 -2.19 -9.67
N VAL A 24 2.00 -3.02 -9.93
CA VAL A 24 2.08 -4.14 -10.88
C VAL A 24 2.48 -3.64 -12.27
N GLU A 25 1.73 -2.67 -12.81
CA GLU A 25 1.99 -2.10 -14.14
C GLU A 25 3.40 -1.51 -14.21
N ARG A 26 3.84 -0.80 -13.16
CA ARG A 26 5.17 -0.21 -13.14
C ARG A 26 6.28 -1.26 -13.08
N PHE A 27 6.10 -2.31 -12.28
CA PHE A 27 7.09 -3.38 -12.14
C PHE A 27 7.25 -4.19 -13.43
N VAL A 28 6.14 -4.53 -14.10
CA VAL A 28 6.16 -5.20 -15.41
C VAL A 28 6.83 -4.31 -16.46
N ALA A 29 6.53 -3.01 -16.47
CA ALA A 29 7.18 -2.05 -17.38
C ALA A 29 8.70 -1.90 -17.17
N GLU A 30 9.22 -2.40 -16.04
CA GLU A 30 10.65 -2.46 -15.69
C GLU A 30 11.25 -3.88 -15.78
N GLY A 31 10.52 -4.83 -16.37
CA GLY A 31 10.99 -6.18 -16.65
C GLY A 31 10.85 -7.19 -15.51
N ALA A 32 10.06 -6.88 -14.48
CA ALA A 32 9.73 -7.83 -13.43
C ALA A 32 8.63 -8.81 -13.89
N ARG A 33 8.69 -10.03 -13.38
CA ARG A 33 7.59 -11.00 -13.45
C ARG A 33 6.75 -10.90 -12.18
N VAL A 34 5.43 -10.79 -12.29
CA VAL A 34 4.57 -10.40 -11.16
C VAL A 34 3.43 -11.40 -10.92
N VAL A 35 3.34 -11.92 -9.71
CA VAL A 35 2.13 -12.57 -9.19
C VAL A 35 1.21 -11.49 -8.62
N ILE A 36 0.07 -11.30 -9.27
CA ILE A 36 -1.00 -10.40 -8.84
C ILE A 36 -1.91 -11.18 -7.90
N ALA A 37 -2.06 -10.72 -6.67
CA ALA A 37 -2.94 -11.35 -5.69
C ALA A 37 -4.05 -10.39 -5.26
N ASP A 38 -5.30 -10.82 -5.34
CA ASP A 38 -6.46 -10.03 -4.94
C ASP A 38 -7.67 -10.93 -4.63
N LEU A 39 -8.70 -10.38 -4.00
CA LEU A 39 -10.01 -11.04 -3.88
C LEU A 39 -10.82 -10.88 -5.16
N ASP A 40 -10.61 -9.80 -5.90
CA ASP A 40 -11.34 -9.50 -7.12
C ASP A 40 -10.80 -10.29 -8.32
N ARG A 41 -11.44 -11.43 -8.57
CA ARG A 41 -11.06 -12.33 -9.66
C ARG A 41 -11.11 -11.65 -11.02
N GLU A 42 -12.20 -10.96 -11.31
CA GLU A 42 -12.46 -10.39 -12.64
C GLU A 42 -11.41 -9.33 -12.99
N ARG A 43 -11.18 -8.37 -12.09
CA ARG A 43 -10.17 -7.33 -12.31
C ARG A 43 -8.75 -7.90 -12.36
N GLY A 44 -8.47 -8.89 -11.52
CA GLY A 44 -7.17 -9.54 -11.47
C GLY A 44 -6.82 -10.33 -12.74
N GLU A 45 -7.76 -11.14 -13.22
CA GLU A 45 -7.60 -11.91 -14.48
C GLU A 45 -7.52 -10.98 -15.70
N ALA A 46 -8.32 -9.91 -15.72
CA ALA A 46 -8.25 -8.90 -16.78
C ALA A 46 -6.87 -8.21 -16.82
N LEU A 47 -6.36 -7.75 -15.68
CA LEU A 47 -5.05 -7.10 -15.60
C LEU A 47 -3.91 -8.04 -16.02
N ALA A 48 -3.94 -9.31 -15.58
CA ALA A 48 -2.96 -10.30 -16.01
C ALA A 48 -3.03 -10.56 -17.53
N GLY A 49 -4.23 -10.59 -18.10
CA GLY A 49 -4.44 -10.70 -19.54
C GLY A 49 -3.88 -9.50 -20.32
N GLU A 50 -4.07 -8.28 -19.79
CA GLU A 50 -3.53 -7.04 -20.36
C GLU A 50 -2.00 -7.00 -20.35
N LEU A 51 -1.37 -7.48 -19.27
CA LEU A 51 0.09 -7.42 -19.07
C LEU A 51 0.84 -8.64 -19.62
N GLY A 52 0.14 -9.73 -19.92
CA GLY A 52 0.69 -10.87 -20.64
C GLY A 52 1.55 -11.81 -19.79
N ALA A 53 2.49 -12.50 -20.45
CA ALA A 53 3.21 -13.67 -19.91
C ALA A 53 4.09 -13.37 -18.68
N ASP A 54 4.44 -12.10 -18.46
CA ASP A 54 5.20 -11.67 -17.28
C ASP A 54 4.31 -11.54 -16.04
N THR A 55 3.02 -11.86 -16.13
CA THR A 55 2.10 -11.81 -15.00
C THR A 55 1.28 -13.09 -14.83
N THR A 56 0.91 -13.39 -13.60
CA THR A 56 -0.11 -14.38 -13.29
C THR A 56 -0.98 -13.88 -12.16
N PHE A 57 -2.27 -14.23 -12.19
CA PHE A 57 -3.21 -13.85 -11.14
C PHE A 57 -3.52 -15.03 -10.21
N ARG A 58 -3.65 -14.74 -8.91
CA ARG A 58 -4.12 -15.69 -7.89
C ARG A 58 -5.16 -15.01 -7.00
N VAL A 59 -6.31 -15.66 -6.84
CA VAL A 59 -7.27 -15.23 -5.81
C VAL A 59 -6.70 -15.56 -4.44
N ALA A 60 -6.59 -14.57 -3.57
CA ALA A 60 -6.13 -14.78 -2.20
C ALA A 60 -6.72 -13.75 -1.22
N ASP A 61 -7.21 -14.24 -0.09
CA ASP A 61 -7.52 -13.43 1.08
C ASP A 61 -6.28 -13.33 1.98
N VAL A 62 -5.73 -12.12 2.13
CA VAL A 62 -4.55 -11.91 2.99
C VAL A 62 -4.85 -12.04 4.49
N ALA A 63 -6.13 -12.10 4.89
CA ALA A 63 -6.50 -12.45 6.26
C ALA A 63 -6.26 -13.95 6.57
N ASP A 64 -6.16 -14.79 5.55
CA ASP A 64 -5.83 -16.22 5.65
C ASP A 64 -4.34 -16.45 5.38
N GLN A 65 -3.61 -16.78 6.44
CA GLN A 65 -2.16 -17.01 6.37
C GLN A 65 -1.77 -18.14 5.41
N ALA A 66 -2.61 -19.17 5.25
CA ALA A 66 -2.31 -20.27 4.33
C ALA A 66 -2.35 -19.78 2.87
N GLN A 67 -3.31 -18.92 2.55
CA GLN A 67 -3.41 -18.32 1.22
C GLN A 67 -2.24 -17.35 0.95
N VAL A 68 -1.78 -16.61 1.96
CA VAL A 68 -0.57 -15.78 1.80
C VAL A 68 0.67 -16.63 1.51
N GLY A 69 0.86 -17.75 2.21
CA GLY A 69 1.94 -18.70 1.94
C GLY A 69 1.90 -19.25 0.50
N ALA A 70 0.70 -19.61 0.03
CA ALA A 70 0.48 -20.11 -1.33
C ALA A 70 0.85 -19.09 -2.43
N LEU A 71 0.85 -17.77 -2.14
CA LEU A 71 1.32 -16.76 -3.10
C LEU A 71 2.83 -16.84 -3.34
N VAL A 72 3.60 -17.10 -2.28
CA VAL A 72 5.06 -17.28 -2.38
C VAL A 72 5.34 -18.55 -3.17
N GLU A 73 4.64 -19.65 -2.88
CA GLU A 73 4.74 -20.90 -3.62
C GLU A 73 4.41 -20.69 -5.11
N ALA A 74 3.32 -19.98 -5.42
CA ALA A 74 2.95 -19.68 -6.79
C ALA A 74 4.02 -18.88 -7.55
N ALA A 75 4.69 -17.92 -6.90
CA ALA A 75 5.79 -17.18 -7.50
C ALA A 75 6.98 -18.10 -7.83
N VAL A 76 7.34 -18.98 -6.89
CA VAL A 76 8.43 -19.95 -7.06
C VAL A 76 8.11 -20.95 -8.17
N GLU A 77 6.90 -21.50 -8.19
CA GLU A 77 6.47 -22.48 -9.21
C GLU A 77 6.36 -21.86 -10.60
N THR A 78 5.84 -20.64 -10.70
CA THR A 78 5.58 -20.01 -12.00
C THR A 78 6.83 -19.34 -12.58
N PHE A 79 7.62 -18.67 -11.74
CA PHE A 79 8.72 -17.82 -12.19
C PHE A 79 10.09 -18.20 -11.62
N GLY A 80 10.17 -19.20 -10.75
CA GLY A 80 11.41 -19.79 -10.26
C GLY A 80 11.98 -19.17 -8.98
N GLY A 81 11.32 -18.18 -8.39
CA GLY A 81 11.79 -17.53 -7.16
C GLY A 81 10.89 -16.40 -6.67
N LEU A 82 11.34 -15.69 -5.64
CA LEU A 82 10.72 -14.46 -5.15
C LEU A 82 11.80 -13.47 -4.69
N ASP A 83 11.90 -12.34 -5.38
CA ASP A 83 12.82 -11.25 -5.04
C ASP A 83 12.13 -10.12 -4.27
N ILE A 84 10.84 -9.87 -4.57
CA ILE A 84 10.10 -8.70 -4.07
C ILE A 84 8.74 -9.11 -3.52
N MET A 85 8.44 -8.74 -2.27
CA MET A 85 7.11 -8.88 -1.69
C MET A 85 6.50 -7.50 -1.44
N VAL A 86 5.34 -7.23 -2.03
CA VAL A 86 4.59 -6.00 -1.80
C VAL A 86 3.31 -6.33 -1.03
N ASN A 87 3.34 -6.06 0.27
CA ASN A 87 2.19 -6.15 1.17
C ASN A 87 1.34 -4.88 1.02
N ASN A 88 0.56 -4.80 -0.07
CA ASN A 88 -0.30 -3.66 -0.41
C ASN A 88 -1.76 -3.85 -0.01
N ALA A 89 -2.26 -5.09 0.06
CA ALA A 89 -3.64 -5.35 0.44
C ALA A 89 -4.01 -4.69 1.78
N GLY A 90 -5.21 -4.12 1.83
CA GLY A 90 -5.70 -3.44 3.01
C GLY A 90 -7.19 -3.18 2.91
N VAL A 91 -7.82 -3.02 4.07
CA VAL A 91 -9.19 -2.56 4.21
C VAL A 91 -9.26 -1.35 5.13
N SER A 92 -10.23 -0.48 4.88
CA SER A 92 -10.59 0.58 5.82
C SER A 92 -11.61 0.07 6.84
N GLY A 93 -11.93 0.93 7.81
CA GLY A 93 -13.04 0.74 8.74
C GLY A 93 -14.21 1.65 8.42
N THR A 94 -15.33 1.36 9.07
CA THR A 94 -16.48 2.26 9.11
C THR A 94 -16.08 3.62 9.69
N MET A 95 -16.43 4.70 8.99
CA MET A 95 -16.19 6.05 9.50
C MET A 95 -17.34 6.49 10.40
N HIS A 96 -17.05 6.64 11.70
CA HIS A 96 -17.98 7.19 12.67
C HIS A 96 -17.75 8.69 12.89
N ASN A 97 -18.82 9.46 13.06
CA ASN A 97 -18.75 10.90 13.37
C ASN A 97 -18.00 11.21 14.68
N ARG A 98 -18.01 10.26 15.63
CA ARG A 98 -17.34 10.35 16.93
C ARG A 98 -16.83 8.97 17.34
N LEU A 99 -15.68 8.92 18.01
CA LEU A 99 -15.17 7.70 18.64
C LEU A 99 -16.17 7.09 19.63
N LEU A 100 -16.95 7.93 20.32
CA LEU A 100 -17.96 7.47 21.29
C LEU A 100 -19.08 6.62 20.67
N ASN A 101 -19.22 6.64 19.34
CA ASN A 101 -20.22 5.86 18.60
C ASN A 101 -19.60 4.68 17.85
N ASP A 102 -18.29 4.48 17.97
CA ASP A 102 -17.57 3.39 17.35
C ASP A 102 -17.67 2.16 18.27
N ASP A 103 -18.35 1.13 17.80
CA ASP A 103 -18.51 -0.15 18.51
C ASP A 103 -17.33 -1.09 18.30
N LEU A 104 -16.33 -0.67 17.51
CA LEU A 104 -15.15 -1.42 17.12
C LEU A 104 -15.46 -2.75 16.41
N ALA A 105 -16.65 -2.90 15.82
CA ALA A 105 -17.06 -4.14 15.14
C ALA A 105 -16.09 -4.55 14.01
N ASP A 106 -15.47 -3.57 13.35
CA ASP A 106 -14.49 -3.79 12.29
C ASP A 106 -13.10 -4.21 12.79
N PHE A 107 -12.85 -4.23 14.10
CA PHE A 107 -11.51 -4.40 14.68
C PHE A 107 -10.80 -5.66 14.17
N HIS A 108 -11.42 -6.82 14.33
CA HIS A 108 -10.80 -8.09 13.97
C HIS A 108 -10.52 -8.18 12.46
N ARG A 109 -11.46 -7.73 11.63
CA ARG A 109 -11.31 -7.71 10.17
C ARG A 109 -10.15 -6.83 9.74
N ILE A 110 -10.08 -5.60 10.26
CA ILE A 110 -9.01 -4.66 9.94
C ILE A 110 -7.65 -5.19 10.39
N MET A 111 -7.55 -5.74 11.61
CA MET A 111 -6.29 -6.27 12.12
C MET A 111 -5.85 -7.52 11.37
N ALA A 112 -6.78 -8.40 10.99
CA ALA A 112 -6.49 -9.60 10.21
C ALA A 112 -5.90 -9.24 8.83
N VAL A 113 -6.51 -8.29 8.11
CA VAL A 113 -6.02 -7.88 6.80
C VAL A 113 -4.77 -6.98 6.90
N ASN A 114 -4.87 -5.87 7.62
CA ASN A 114 -3.87 -4.80 7.57
C ASN A 114 -2.62 -5.09 8.38
N VAL A 115 -2.69 -5.97 9.39
CA VAL A 115 -1.54 -6.29 10.26
C VAL A 115 -1.12 -7.73 10.07
N LEU A 116 -2.01 -8.69 10.36
CA LEU A 116 -1.65 -10.11 10.27
C LEU A 116 -1.27 -10.49 8.84
N GLY A 117 -2.00 -10.04 7.83
CA GLY A 117 -1.66 -10.26 6.42
C GLY A 117 -0.28 -9.72 6.05
N VAL A 118 0.06 -8.50 6.48
CA VAL A 118 1.39 -7.90 6.27
C VAL A 118 2.49 -8.69 6.98
N MET A 119 2.24 -9.11 8.22
CA MET A 119 3.20 -9.90 9.00
C MET A 119 3.43 -11.28 8.39
N ALA A 120 2.36 -11.96 7.95
CA ALA A 120 2.42 -13.26 7.29
C ALA A 120 3.15 -13.15 5.94
N GLY A 121 2.80 -12.16 5.11
CA GLY A 121 3.44 -11.94 3.83
C GLY A 121 4.93 -11.63 3.97
N THR A 122 5.29 -10.80 4.95
CA THR A 122 6.70 -10.55 5.29
C THR A 122 7.41 -11.82 5.74
N ARG A 123 6.82 -12.58 6.67
CA ARG A 123 7.41 -13.83 7.20
C ARG A 123 7.65 -14.86 6.10
N ASP A 124 6.63 -15.11 5.27
CA ASP A 124 6.68 -16.20 4.29
C ASP A 124 7.58 -15.85 3.11
N ALA A 125 7.58 -14.58 2.67
CA ALA A 125 8.58 -14.09 1.72
C ALA A 125 10.00 -14.20 2.29
N ALA A 126 10.22 -13.75 3.54
CA ALA A 126 11.53 -13.78 4.17
C ALA A 126 12.09 -15.21 4.31
N ARG A 127 11.23 -16.20 4.61
CA ARG A 127 11.62 -17.62 4.67
C ARG A 127 12.18 -18.16 3.35
N HIS A 128 11.68 -17.66 2.22
CA HIS A 128 12.20 -17.99 0.90
C HIS A 128 13.48 -17.18 0.62
N MET A 129 13.40 -15.86 0.73
CA MET A 129 14.49 -14.92 0.44
C MET A 129 15.77 -15.23 1.23
N SER A 130 15.64 -15.64 2.50
CA SER A 130 16.79 -15.96 3.36
C SER A 130 17.61 -17.15 2.87
N LYS A 131 17.03 -17.98 2.01
CA LYS A 131 17.69 -19.13 1.37
C LYS A 131 18.11 -18.82 -0.07
N ALA A 132 17.56 -17.76 -0.65
CA ALA A 132 17.74 -17.35 -2.04
C ALA A 132 18.74 -16.18 -2.21
N GLY A 133 19.35 -15.70 -1.12
CA GLY A 133 20.40 -14.68 -1.16
C GLY A 133 19.93 -13.25 -0.95
N GLY A 134 18.74 -13.05 -0.37
CA GLY A 134 18.21 -11.74 -0.01
C GLY A 134 16.92 -11.38 -0.74
N GLY A 135 16.50 -10.13 -0.58
CA GLY A 135 15.29 -9.63 -1.24
C GLY A 135 14.79 -8.29 -0.72
N SER A 136 13.65 -7.84 -1.22
CA SER A 136 13.02 -6.58 -0.84
C SER A 136 11.56 -6.76 -0.46
N ILE A 137 11.21 -6.37 0.76
CA ILE A 137 9.84 -6.42 1.27
C ILE A 137 9.34 -4.98 1.47
N LEU A 138 8.22 -4.67 0.83
CA LEU A 138 7.55 -3.37 0.86
C LEU A 138 6.20 -3.49 1.56
N ASN A 139 6.05 -2.78 2.67
CA ASN A 139 4.80 -2.76 3.44
C ASN A 139 4.06 -1.44 3.20
N LEU A 140 2.84 -1.51 2.67
CA LEU A 140 2.04 -0.30 2.50
C LEU A 140 1.40 0.06 3.83
N THR A 141 1.89 1.15 4.43
CA THR A 141 1.25 1.81 5.55
C THR A 141 0.31 2.92 5.04
N SER A 142 0.24 4.06 5.72
CA SER A 142 -0.44 5.28 5.32
C SER A 142 0.11 6.45 6.15
N ILE A 143 -0.09 7.70 5.69
CA ILE A 143 0.06 8.87 6.57
C ILE A 143 -0.78 8.75 7.85
N GLY A 144 -1.88 7.96 7.83
CA GLY A 144 -2.70 7.67 9.00
C GLY A 144 -1.97 6.91 10.13
N GLY A 145 -0.87 6.22 9.81
CA GLY A 145 0.01 5.59 10.79
C GLY A 145 1.11 6.52 11.34
N ILE A 146 1.38 7.65 10.66
CA ILE A 146 2.43 8.62 11.03
C ILE A 146 1.82 9.77 11.83
N GLN A 147 0.81 10.42 11.27
CA GLN A 147 0.17 11.59 11.85
C GLN A 147 -1.09 11.15 12.60
N ALA A 148 -1.41 11.81 13.71
CA ALA A 148 -2.71 11.65 14.36
C ALA A 148 -3.81 12.36 13.56
N GLY A 149 -5.06 11.90 13.66
CA GLY A 149 -6.20 12.49 12.97
C GLY A 149 -7.52 11.82 13.36
N GLY A 150 -8.63 12.42 12.96
CA GLY A 150 -9.97 11.86 13.17
C GLY A 150 -10.35 10.79 12.13
N GLY A 151 -11.38 10.01 12.46
CA GLY A 151 -11.96 8.99 11.59
C GLY A 151 -11.13 7.70 11.52
N VAL A 152 -11.82 6.58 11.27
CA VAL A 152 -11.24 5.25 11.00
C VAL A 152 -10.11 4.86 11.99
N MET A 153 -10.34 5.01 13.29
CA MET A 153 -9.29 4.91 14.33
C MET A 153 -8.57 3.55 14.33
N THR A 154 -9.31 2.45 14.17
CA THR A 154 -8.74 1.11 14.05
C THR A 154 -7.81 0.99 12.83
N TYR A 155 -8.21 1.57 11.69
CA TYR A 155 -7.34 1.62 10.51
C TYR A 155 -6.04 2.36 10.83
N ARG A 156 -6.11 3.55 11.44
CA ARG A 156 -4.92 4.32 11.83
C ARG A 156 -4.00 3.53 12.77
N ALA A 157 -4.58 2.87 13.77
CA ALA A 157 -3.84 2.01 14.70
C ALA A 157 -3.16 0.84 13.96
N SER A 158 -3.86 0.17 13.04
CA SER A 158 -3.27 -0.90 12.22
C SER A 158 -2.09 -0.41 11.37
N LYS A 159 -2.21 0.78 10.76
CA LYS A 159 -1.14 1.37 9.92
C LYS A 159 0.06 1.83 10.76
N ALA A 160 -0.15 2.29 12.00
CA ALA A 160 0.92 2.54 12.95
C ALA A 160 1.62 1.23 13.39
N ALA A 161 0.87 0.15 13.59
CA ALA A 161 1.44 -1.17 13.89
C ALA A 161 2.35 -1.66 12.75
N VAL A 162 1.93 -1.49 11.48
CA VAL A 162 2.75 -1.82 10.30
C VAL A 162 4.08 -1.05 10.27
N ILE A 163 4.09 0.22 10.69
CA ILE A 163 5.32 1.02 10.78
C ILE A 163 6.29 0.40 11.77
N GLN A 164 5.82 0.08 12.99
CA GLN A 164 6.67 -0.49 14.02
C GLN A 164 7.14 -1.90 13.65
N PHE A 165 6.25 -2.70 13.06
CA PHE A 165 6.59 -4.03 12.55
C PHE A 165 7.67 -3.96 11.47
N THR A 166 7.53 -3.06 10.49
CA THR A 166 8.51 -2.86 9.41
C THR A 166 9.91 -2.60 9.97
N LYS A 167 10.03 -1.68 10.94
CA LYS A 167 11.33 -1.36 11.57
C LYS A 167 11.93 -2.56 12.29
N SER A 168 11.10 -3.32 13.00
CA SER A 168 11.54 -4.50 13.75
C SER A 168 11.99 -5.61 12.82
N ALA A 169 11.20 -5.90 11.77
CA ALA A 169 11.54 -6.89 10.75
C ALA A 169 12.79 -6.50 9.95
N ALA A 170 12.99 -5.22 9.65
CA ALA A 170 14.19 -4.73 8.98
C ALA A 170 15.47 -5.01 9.77
N ILE A 171 15.44 -4.88 11.10
CA ILE A 171 16.59 -5.17 11.97
C ILE A 171 16.91 -6.67 11.95
N GLU A 172 15.90 -7.51 12.15
CA GLU A 172 16.06 -8.97 12.19
C GLU A 172 16.54 -9.52 10.84
N LEU A 173 15.92 -9.08 9.74
CA LEU A 173 16.12 -9.68 8.43
C LEU A 173 17.35 -9.14 7.68
N ALA A 174 18.00 -8.09 8.19
CA ALA A 174 19.21 -7.53 7.60
C ALA A 174 20.37 -8.54 7.53
N HIS A 175 20.45 -9.50 8.47
CA HIS A 175 21.48 -10.54 8.43
C HIS A 175 21.36 -11.47 7.20
N TYR A 176 20.18 -11.53 6.58
CA TYR A 176 19.89 -12.33 5.40
C TYR A 176 19.91 -11.52 4.10
N ASP A 177 20.41 -10.28 4.12
CA ASP A 177 20.36 -9.34 2.99
C ASP A 177 18.93 -9.06 2.49
N ILE A 178 17.97 -9.07 3.42
CA ILE A 178 16.57 -8.74 3.14
C ILE A 178 16.27 -7.34 3.67
N ARG A 179 15.85 -6.46 2.77
CA ARG A 179 15.43 -5.09 3.13
C ARG A 179 13.94 -5.07 3.38
N VAL A 180 13.52 -4.39 4.43
CA VAL A 180 12.09 -4.22 4.76
C VAL A 180 11.80 -2.74 4.93
N ASN A 181 10.98 -2.17 4.06
CA ASN A 181 10.65 -0.75 4.07
C ASN A 181 9.13 -0.55 4.03
N ALA A 182 8.66 0.58 4.54
CA ALA A 182 7.27 0.98 4.48
C ALA A 182 7.10 2.18 3.56
N ILE A 183 6.04 2.16 2.75
CA ILE A 183 5.60 3.33 1.98
C ILE A 183 4.32 3.84 2.64
N ALA A 184 4.25 5.14 2.89
CA ALA A 184 3.13 5.80 3.54
C ALA A 184 2.44 6.76 2.56
N PRO A 185 1.51 6.26 1.72
CA PRO A 185 0.75 7.12 0.82
C PRO A 185 -0.10 8.12 1.59
N GLY A 186 -0.19 9.32 1.02
CA GLY A 186 -1.22 10.30 1.36
C GLY A 186 -2.54 9.98 0.66
N ASN A 187 -3.31 11.01 0.35
CA ASN A 187 -4.59 10.84 -0.31
C ASN A 187 -4.40 10.57 -1.81
N VAL A 188 -4.57 9.29 -2.18
CA VAL A 188 -4.59 8.80 -3.57
C VAL A 188 -6.04 8.38 -3.89
N PRO A 189 -6.70 8.99 -4.90
CA PRO A 189 -8.07 8.64 -5.26
C PRO A 189 -8.11 7.19 -5.78
N THR A 190 -8.63 6.28 -4.96
CA THR A 190 -8.75 4.86 -5.29
C THR A 190 -10.07 4.32 -4.74
N PRO A 191 -10.57 3.17 -5.23
CA PRO A 191 -11.77 2.54 -4.67
C PRO A 191 -11.69 2.29 -3.15
N PHE A 192 -10.48 2.12 -2.60
CA PHE A 192 -10.23 2.00 -1.16
C PHE A 192 -10.77 3.21 -0.36
N VAL A 193 -10.58 4.43 -0.86
CA VAL A 193 -11.04 5.66 -0.17
C VAL A 193 -12.56 5.72 -0.14
N ALA A 194 -13.21 5.35 -1.25
CA ALA A 194 -14.67 5.30 -1.34
C ALA A 194 -15.29 4.28 -0.37
N SER A 195 -14.60 3.16 -0.10
CA SER A 195 -15.08 2.11 0.82
C SER A 195 -15.20 2.55 2.30
N SER A 196 -14.61 3.69 2.66
CA SER A 196 -14.69 4.24 4.02
C SER A 196 -15.86 5.20 4.24
N ALA A 197 -16.62 5.51 3.19
CA ALA A 197 -17.76 6.39 3.30
C ALA A 197 -18.88 5.77 4.16
N VAL A 198 -19.67 6.64 4.80
CA VAL A 198 -20.75 6.23 5.71
C VAL A 198 -21.76 5.38 4.94
N ALA A 199 -21.87 4.11 5.31
CA ALA A 199 -22.88 3.21 4.78
C ALA A 199 -24.29 3.78 5.03
N GLY A 200 -25.11 3.86 3.98
CA GLY A 200 -26.50 4.31 4.08
C GLY A 200 -26.76 5.78 3.78
N LEU A 201 -25.77 6.54 3.29
CA LEU A 201 -26.03 7.84 2.65
C LEU A 201 -26.69 7.63 1.27
N ASP A 202 -27.62 8.51 0.91
CA ASP A 202 -28.07 8.60 -0.48
C ASP A 202 -26.93 9.07 -1.40
N PRO A 203 -27.00 8.81 -2.72
CA PRO A 203 -25.90 9.14 -3.64
C PRO A 203 -25.49 10.62 -3.64
N GLU A 204 -26.43 11.54 -3.45
CA GLU A 204 -26.17 12.99 -3.47
C GLU A 204 -25.49 13.46 -2.18
N ALA A 205 -25.88 12.89 -1.03
CA ALA A 205 -25.24 13.11 0.25
C ALA A 205 -23.83 12.49 0.29
N LEU A 206 -23.65 11.31 -0.31
CA LEU A 206 -22.34 10.69 -0.48
C LEU A 206 -21.42 11.57 -1.33
N GLU A 207 -21.90 12.06 -2.47
CA GLU A 207 -21.11 12.95 -3.36
C GLU A 207 -20.70 14.24 -2.64
N ARG A 208 -21.64 14.90 -1.94
CA ARG A 208 -21.34 16.09 -1.13
C ARG A 208 -20.31 15.81 -0.02
N TYR A 209 -20.46 14.68 0.65
CA TYR A 209 -19.55 14.27 1.71
C TYR A 209 -18.13 14.00 1.18
N GLU A 210 -18.02 13.26 0.08
CA GLU A 210 -16.74 13.03 -0.59
C GLU A 210 -16.10 14.32 -1.07
N ALA A 211 -16.88 15.25 -1.64
CA ALA A 211 -16.38 16.54 -2.09
C ALA A 211 -15.79 17.36 -0.92
N ALA A 212 -16.47 17.39 0.23
CA ALA A 212 -16.00 18.09 1.42
C ALA A 212 -14.71 17.47 2.00
N ILE A 213 -14.62 16.13 2.02
CA ILE A 213 -13.39 15.43 2.42
C ILE A 213 -12.26 15.77 1.45
N ARG A 214 -12.49 15.68 0.14
CA ARG A 214 -11.48 15.99 -0.88
C ARG A 214 -10.99 17.43 -0.77
N GLU A 215 -11.89 18.39 -0.51
CA GLU A 215 -11.51 19.79 -0.29
C GLU A 215 -10.62 19.95 0.95
N THR A 216 -11.00 19.34 2.07
CA THR A 216 -10.21 19.35 3.31
C THR A 216 -8.83 18.76 3.09
N MET A 217 -8.77 17.59 2.45
CA MET A 217 -7.52 16.91 2.09
C MET A 217 -6.64 17.76 1.16
N ARG A 218 -7.24 18.45 0.17
CA ARG A 218 -6.52 19.39 -0.71
C ARG A 218 -6.01 20.61 0.05
N ALA A 219 -6.75 21.10 1.05
CA ALA A 219 -6.34 22.25 1.87
C ALA A 219 -5.11 21.91 2.72
N ASP A 220 -5.08 20.72 3.30
CA ASP A 220 -4.02 20.27 4.20
C ASP A 220 -2.75 19.82 3.47
N ARG A 221 -2.86 19.38 2.20
CA ARG A 221 -1.70 18.98 1.39
C ARG A 221 -0.88 20.18 0.91
N PRO A 222 0.44 20.30 1.19
CA PRO A 222 1.27 21.39 0.68
C PRO A 222 1.37 21.43 -0.85
N LEU A 223 1.62 20.28 -1.50
CA LEU A 223 1.58 20.17 -2.95
C LEU A 223 0.12 20.16 -3.43
N LYS A 224 -0.31 21.24 -4.10
CA LYS A 224 -1.70 21.42 -4.57
C LYS A 224 -2.02 20.62 -5.84
N ARG A 225 -1.51 19.39 -5.93
CA ARG A 225 -1.82 18.38 -6.97
C ARG A 225 -2.20 17.06 -6.32
N GLU A 226 -3.11 16.31 -6.93
CA GLU A 226 -3.49 14.99 -6.45
C GLU A 226 -2.35 14.00 -6.58
N GLY A 227 -2.22 13.11 -5.59
CA GLY A 227 -1.33 11.98 -5.69
C GLY A 227 -1.99 10.88 -6.51
N THR A 228 -1.21 10.17 -7.29
CA THR A 228 -1.71 9.09 -8.16
C THR A 228 -1.14 7.73 -7.75
N PRO A 229 -1.73 6.60 -8.21
CA PRO A 229 -1.10 5.30 -8.06
C PRO A 229 0.34 5.25 -8.58
N GLU A 230 0.63 5.96 -9.67
CA GLU A 230 1.96 6.05 -10.28
C GLU A 230 2.98 6.73 -9.36
N ASP A 231 2.59 7.79 -8.63
CA ASP A 231 3.48 8.43 -7.64
C ASP A 231 3.96 7.41 -6.58
N VAL A 232 3.07 6.51 -6.14
CA VAL A 232 3.40 5.45 -5.18
C VAL A 232 4.19 4.32 -5.84
N ALA A 233 3.88 3.98 -7.09
CA ALA A 233 4.57 2.96 -7.85
C ALA A 233 6.05 3.32 -8.11
N GLU A 234 6.37 4.59 -8.36
CA GLU A 234 7.76 5.06 -8.49
C GLU A 234 8.55 4.91 -7.17
N ALA A 235 7.91 5.19 -6.03
CA ALA A 235 8.52 4.95 -4.73
C ALA A 235 8.74 3.45 -4.46
N ALA A 236 7.78 2.62 -4.85
CA ALA A 236 7.90 1.17 -4.77
C ALA A 236 9.01 0.64 -5.67
N LEU A 237 9.14 1.14 -6.89
CA LEU A 237 10.21 0.78 -7.82
C LEU A 237 11.59 1.10 -7.22
N TYR A 238 11.77 2.32 -6.71
CA TYR A 238 13.01 2.72 -6.06
C TYR A 238 13.37 1.80 -4.88
N LEU A 239 12.41 1.50 -4.01
CA LEU A 239 12.63 0.67 -2.82
C LEU A 239 12.79 -0.82 -3.16
N ALA A 240 12.22 -1.30 -4.26
CA ALA A 240 12.37 -2.67 -4.73
C ALA A 240 13.72 -2.92 -5.41
N GLY A 241 14.21 -1.95 -6.19
CA GLY A 241 15.41 -2.10 -7.01
C GLY A 241 16.74 -1.83 -6.29
N GLU A 242 17.85 -2.03 -7.03
CA GLU A 242 19.23 -1.91 -6.54
C GLU A 242 19.63 -0.49 -6.09
N ARG A 243 18.87 0.52 -6.53
CA ARG A 243 19.10 1.93 -6.16
C ARG A 243 18.92 2.19 -4.66
N SER A 244 18.21 1.31 -3.96
CA SER A 244 17.95 1.40 -2.52
C SER A 244 18.66 0.29 -1.70
N ARG A 245 19.74 -0.31 -2.22
CA ARG A 245 20.47 -1.41 -1.56
C ARG A 245 20.93 -1.13 -0.11
N TYR A 246 21.08 0.15 0.26
CA TYR A 246 21.48 0.56 1.61
C TYR A 246 20.35 1.22 2.42
N VAL A 247 19.09 1.00 2.00
CA VAL A 247 17.88 1.53 2.64
C VAL A 247 17.04 0.38 3.16
N THR A 248 16.94 0.27 4.49
CA THR A 248 16.06 -0.67 5.19
C THR A 248 15.48 -0.01 6.45
N GLY A 249 14.26 -0.38 6.85
CA GLY A 249 13.56 0.15 8.02
C GLY A 249 12.97 1.56 7.83
N VAL A 250 13.02 2.14 6.63
CA VAL A 250 12.48 3.48 6.39
C VAL A 250 10.95 3.44 6.31
N VAL A 251 10.32 4.52 6.77
CA VAL A 251 8.94 4.84 6.43
C VAL A 251 9.00 6.02 5.47
N LEU A 252 8.62 5.81 4.21
CA LEU A 252 8.71 6.82 3.14
C LEU A 252 7.31 7.43 2.88
N PRO A 253 7.05 8.68 3.28
CA PRO A 253 5.83 9.38 2.92
C PRO A 253 5.78 9.70 1.42
N VAL A 254 4.67 9.38 0.78
CA VAL A 254 4.34 9.76 -0.60
C VAL A 254 2.99 10.48 -0.58
N ASP A 255 3.00 11.73 -0.11
CA ASP A 255 1.80 12.36 0.44
C ASP A 255 1.63 13.85 0.10
N GLY A 256 2.47 14.36 -0.80
CA GLY A 256 2.47 15.77 -1.16
C GLY A 256 2.92 16.72 -0.05
N GLY A 257 3.59 16.21 0.99
CA GLY A 257 4.10 16.97 2.14
C GLY A 257 3.15 17.03 3.34
N THR A 258 2.06 16.26 3.35
CA THR A 258 1.03 16.33 4.39
C THR A 258 1.60 16.08 5.79
N VAL A 259 2.48 15.09 5.94
CA VAL A 259 3.13 14.77 7.23
C VAL A 259 4.35 15.62 7.53
N ALA A 260 4.81 16.45 6.58
CA ALA A 260 5.94 17.34 6.80
C ALA A 260 5.59 18.49 7.76
N GLY A 261 4.31 18.83 7.89
CA GLY A 261 3.82 19.84 8.80
C GLY A 261 2.64 20.64 8.23
N LYS A 262 2.27 21.72 8.93
CA LYS A 262 1.15 22.55 8.54
C LYS A 262 1.40 23.23 7.19
N ALA A 263 0.47 23.09 6.25
CA ALA A 263 0.54 23.81 4.99
C ALA A 263 0.51 25.33 5.19
N ILE A 264 1.41 26.04 4.51
CA ILE A 264 1.41 27.51 4.46
C ILE A 264 0.29 27.94 3.52
N ARG A 265 -0.73 28.62 4.05
CA ARG A 265 -1.76 29.28 3.23
C ARG A 265 -1.13 30.53 2.60
N ARG A 266 -0.86 30.50 1.30
CA ARG A 266 -0.52 31.73 0.56
C ARG A 266 -1.75 32.64 0.56
N LYS A 267 -1.60 33.86 1.06
CA LYS A 267 -2.61 34.92 0.87
C LYS A 267 -2.87 35.06 -0.62
N ARG A 268 -4.13 35.27 -1.01
CA ARG A 268 -4.43 35.57 -2.41
C ARG A 268 -3.76 36.90 -2.80
N PRO A 269 -3.38 37.12 -4.07
CA PRO A 269 -2.68 38.35 -4.49
C PRO A 269 -3.39 39.66 -4.08
N ASP A 270 -4.71 39.60 -3.97
CA ASP A 270 -5.65 40.62 -3.52
C ASP A 270 -5.63 40.89 -2.00
N GLU A 271 -5.19 39.92 -1.18
CA GLU A 271 -5.07 40.03 0.28
C GLU A 271 -3.66 40.41 0.76
N ALA A 272 -2.68 40.40 -0.16
CA ALA A 272 -1.28 40.70 0.13
C ALA A 272 -0.95 42.21 0.19
N LYS A 273 -1.92 43.08 -0.13
CA LYS A 273 -1.76 44.55 -0.14
C LYS A 273 -2.19 45.26 1.15
N ASN A 274 -2.64 44.51 2.16
CA ASN A 274 -2.95 45.02 3.51
C ASN A 274 -2.08 44.34 4.57
#